data_AF-A6JG64-F1
#
_entry.id   AF-A6JG64-F1
#
_cell.length_a   1.000
_cell.length_b   1.000
_cell.length_c   1.000
_cell.angle_alpha   90.00
_cell.angle_beta   90.00
_cell.angle_gamma   90.00
#
_symmetry.space_group_name_H-M   'P 1'
#
loop_
_entity.id
_entity.type
_entity.pdbx_description
1 polymer ?
#
loop_
_entity_poly.entity_id
_entity_poly.type
_entity_poly.pdbx_seq_one_letter_code
_entity_poly.pdbx_strand_id
1 'polypeptide(L)'
;MPLSTGDASSSISTASNRSRNRTRYRTKAMNSEVDESLFGGVKPPPQDKCDSPIVVIRDKHAIRKTLSALGLDHKPETIQLITRDMVRELIVPTEDPSGESLIISPEEFERIKWASHVLTKEELNAREQAFKKEKEAILDAVTVRKKIMKQKEMAWNNNKKLSDLEEVARARAQNLLQRANNLRMEQEEELKDMSKIILNAKCHAIRDAQILEKQQIKKELDEEERRLDHMMEIDRQQSLQRQEDRERRRREERIRGKRHIVEQMKKNEEERSLQAEHREQEKEQMLAYLERLQEEDLQDLERRHQEKLKMQAEIKRINDENQRQKAEMLAQEKLADQMVMEFTKKKMAREAEFEAEQEKIRKEKEKEIARLRALQEKAQDYRAEQDALRAKRNQEVADREWRLKEKENAQKKIETEEKLRKSRLDQVAFKEHTLAVQVQRDRDEFERILRAQREQIEKEKREQEKKAAGCLQHANELRRQVRENQQKQVQNRLATFEEGRRLKEEAQKRRERIEDIKKQKLEELRATGLPEKYCIEAERKANILPPTSVN
;
A
#
# COMPACT_ATOMS: atom_id res chain seq x y z
N MET A 1 45.69 -22.99 20.07
CA MET A 1 46.10 -23.64 21.35
C MET A 1 45.90 -22.64 22.47
N PRO A 2 45.50 -23.09 23.68
CA PRO A 2 44.19 -22.71 24.26
C PRO A 2 44.32 -21.82 25.52
N LEU A 3 43.25 -21.35 26.19
CA LEU A 3 42.31 -22.02 27.13
C LEU A 3 41.04 -21.11 27.29
N SER A 4 39.78 -21.57 27.33
CA SER A 4 39.03 -22.28 28.41
C SER A 4 38.92 -21.48 29.72
N THR A 5 37.79 -21.37 30.46
CA THR A 5 36.46 -22.07 30.43
C THR A 5 35.43 -21.38 31.36
N GLY A 6 34.13 -21.68 31.18
CA GLY A 6 33.10 -21.86 32.24
C GLY A 6 32.47 -20.61 32.87
N ASP A 7 31.20 -20.55 33.30
CA ASP A 7 30.09 -21.51 33.47
C ASP A 7 28.74 -20.73 33.47
N ALA A 8 27.55 -21.30 33.71
CA ALA A 8 26.85 -22.46 33.13
C ALA A 8 25.46 -22.59 33.78
N SER A 9 24.41 -22.82 32.99
CA SER A 9 23.15 -23.48 33.40
C SER A 9 22.40 -23.91 32.14
N SER A 10 22.49 -25.18 31.69
CA SER A 10 21.66 -26.33 32.13
C SER A 10 20.16 -26.03 32.03
N SER A 11 19.28 -26.84 31.42
CA SER A 11 19.29 -28.30 31.12
C SER A 11 17.97 -28.62 30.36
N ILE A 12 17.69 -29.75 29.71
CA ILE A 12 18.42 -30.97 29.31
C ILE A 12 17.67 -31.62 28.13
N SER A 13 18.45 -32.19 27.20
CA SER A 13 18.36 -33.49 26.48
C SER A 13 17.08 -34.35 26.62
N THR A 14 16.64 -35.16 25.65
CA THR A 14 17.38 -36.24 24.92
C THR A 14 16.85 -36.44 23.48
N ALA A 15 17.65 -36.67 22.42
CA ALA A 15 18.58 -37.80 22.14
C ALA A 15 17.84 -39.16 21.98
N SER A 16 18.10 -40.04 20.99
CA SER A 16 19.09 -40.04 19.89
C SER A 16 18.84 -41.18 18.85
N ASN A 17 19.73 -41.23 17.84
CA ASN A 17 20.23 -42.41 17.10
C ASN A 17 19.56 -42.91 15.80
N ARG A 18 20.38 -42.82 14.73
CA ARG A 18 20.31 -43.60 13.49
C ARG A 18 20.88 -45.02 13.72
N SER A 19 20.38 -45.99 12.96
CA SER A 19 21.10 -47.24 12.64
C SER A 19 20.71 -47.74 11.24
N ARG A 20 21.44 -48.74 10.70
CA ARG A 20 21.57 -49.04 9.26
C ARG A 20 20.99 -50.41 8.83
N ASN A 21 20.68 -50.52 7.53
CA ASN A 21 20.57 -51.74 6.68
C ASN A 21 19.41 -52.71 7.04
N ARG A 22 18.63 -53.28 6.10
CA ARG A 22 18.99 -53.97 4.85
C ARG A 22 17.74 -54.32 4.04
N THR A 23 17.84 -54.38 2.71
CA THR A 23 16.78 -54.84 1.79
C THR A 23 16.38 -56.31 2.01
N ARG A 24 15.08 -56.60 2.09
CA ARG A 24 14.46 -57.90 1.76
C ARG A 24 13.05 -57.68 1.21
N TYR A 25 12.75 -58.27 0.05
CA TYR A 25 11.37 -58.42 -0.43
C TYR A 25 10.73 -59.65 0.22
N ARG A 26 9.47 -59.56 0.70
CA ARG A 26 8.61 -60.74 0.86
C ARG A 26 7.11 -60.38 0.83
N THR A 27 6.43 -60.93 -0.17
CA THR A 27 4.97 -61.22 -0.32
C THR A 27 3.92 -60.34 0.35
N LYS A 28 2.97 -59.86 -0.47
CA LYS A 28 1.65 -59.37 0.00
C LYS A 28 0.91 -60.47 0.78
N ALA A 29 0.25 -60.09 1.87
CA ALA A 29 -0.83 -60.87 2.45
C ALA A 29 -2.09 -60.75 1.58
N MET A 30 -2.89 -61.81 1.52
CA MET A 30 -4.30 -61.70 1.14
C MET A 30 -5.12 -61.42 2.41
N ASN A 31 -6.32 -60.87 2.24
CA ASN A 31 -7.33 -60.62 3.27
C ASN A 31 -7.05 -59.36 4.13
N SER A 32 -7.71 -58.26 3.78
CA SER A 32 -7.87 -57.07 4.62
C SER A 32 -9.17 -56.40 4.19
N GLU A 33 -10.28 -56.79 4.81
CA GLU A 33 -11.56 -56.09 4.66
C GLU A 33 -11.48 -54.75 5.40
N VAL A 34 -11.90 -53.67 4.74
CA VAL A 34 -12.09 -52.35 5.37
C VAL A 34 -13.54 -51.94 5.09
N ASP A 35 -14.25 -51.66 6.17
CA ASP A 35 -15.64 -51.22 6.19
C ASP A 35 -15.73 -49.72 5.86
N GLU A 36 -16.49 -49.36 4.83
CA GLU A 36 -16.75 -47.96 4.44
C GLU A 36 -18.16 -47.46 4.85
N SER A 37 -18.68 -47.94 5.98
CA SER A 37 -19.93 -47.44 6.59
C SER A 37 -19.79 -46.02 7.23
N LEU A 38 -18.90 -45.15 6.73
CA LEU A 38 -18.54 -43.88 7.39
C LEU A 38 -19.10 -42.59 6.76
N PHE A 39 -19.87 -42.67 5.65
CA PHE A 39 -20.55 -41.49 5.09
C PHE A 39 -21.99 -41.82 4.65
N GLY A 40 -22.96 -41.60 5.55
CA GLY A 40 -24.38 -41.49 5.17
C GLY A 40 -24.65 -40.23 4.35
N GLY A 41 -25.78 -40.05 3.68
CA GLY A 41 -26.99 -40.88 3.62
C GLY A 41 -28.20 -39.96 3.41
N VAL A 42 -28.96 -40.14 2.32
CA VAL A 42 -30.08 -39.24 1.96
C VAL A 42 -31.29 -40.06 1.48
N LYS A 43 -32.49 -39.68 1.95
CA LYS A 43 -33.81 -40.24 1.58
C LYS A 43 -34.59 -39.30 0.63
N PRO A 44 -35.67 -39.76 -0.03
CA PRO A 44 -36.11 -39.28 -1.35
C PRO A 44 -37.19 -38.17 -1.31
N PRO A 45 -37.67 -37.71 -2.48
CA PRO A 45 -39.08 -37.96 -2.84
C PRO A 45 -39.25 -38.33 -4.36
N PRO A 46 -40.42 -38.24 -5.05
CA PRO A 46 -41.10 -39.47 -5.50
C PRO A 46 -41.49 -39.56 -7.00
N GLN A 47 -42.07 -40.72 -7.34
CA GLN A 47 -42.88 -41.11 -8.51
C GLN A 47 -43.23 -40.03 -9.57
N ASP A 48 -43.04 -40.34 -10.86
CA ASP A 48 -44.19 -40.67 -11.71
C ASP A 48 -43.84 -41.51 -12.97
N LYS A 49 -44.89 -42.14 -13.49
CA LYS A 49 -44.98 -43.24 -14.47
C LYS A 49 -44.27 -43.06 -15.82
N CYS A 50 -43.74 -44.16 -16.35
CA CYS A 50 -43.52 -44.36 -17.80
C CYS A 50 -44.34 -45.56 -18.28
N ASP A 51 -45.22 -45.35 -19.24
CA ASP A 51 -45.92 -46.42 -19.95
C ASP A 51 -45.21 -46.80 -21.25
N SER A 52 -45.17 -48.12 -21.48
CA SER A 52 -45.08 -48.80 -22.79
C SER A 52 -43.75 -48.83 -23.58
N PRO A 53 -43.53 -49.88 -24.41
CA PRO A 53 -42.18 -50.33 -24.74
C PRO A 53 -41.85 -50.37 -26.25
N ILE A 54 -40.57 -50.35 -26.60
CA ILE A 54 -40.08 -50.84 -27.91
C ILE A 54 -38.97 -51.87 -27.70
N VAL A 55 -39.12 -52.97 -28.43
CA VAL A 55 -38.38 -54.23 -28.29
C VAL A 55 -37.17 -54.24 -29.22
N VAL A 56 -35.99 -54.60 -28.69
CA VAL A 56 -34.93 -55.23 -29.49
C VAL A 56 -34.38 -56.43 -28.70
N ILE A 57 -34.89 -57.61 -29.04
CA ILE A 57 -34.39 -58.90 -28.53
C ILE A 57 -33.18 -59.32 -29.36
N ARG A 58 -32.11 -59.77 -28.71
CA ARG A 58 -31.24 -60.80 -29.27
C ARG A 58 -30.70 -61.72 -28.19
N ASP A 59 -30.90 -63.01 -28.44
CA ASP A 59 -30.72 -64.15 -27.55
C ASP A 59 -29.37 -64.23 -26.86
N LYS A 60 -29.34 -64.91 -25.70
CA LYS A 60 -28.73 -66.25 -25.64
C LYS A 60 -28.99 -67.06 -24.36
N HIS A 61 -29.37 -68.32 -24.58
CA HIS A 61 -29.38 -69.49 -23.68
C HIS A 61 -30.46 -69.59 -22.58
N ALA A 62 -31.42 -70.49 -22.81
CA ALA A 62 -31.98 -71.33 -21.76
C ALA A 62 -32.25 -72.75 -22.32
N ILE A 63 -31.29 -73.67 -22.14
CA ILE A 63 -31.49 -75.09 -22.45
C ILE A 63 -32.39 -75.70 -21.38
N ARG A 64 -33.61 -76.12 -21.73
CA ARG A 64 -34.38 -77.10 -20.95
C ARG A 64 -35.13 -78.08 -21.88
N LYS A 65 -35.04 -79.36 -21.48
CA LYS A 65 -35.76 -80.58 -21.92
C LYS A 65 -37.24 -80.26 -22.26
N THR A 66 -37.94 -80.89 -23.22
CA THR A 66 -38.17 -82.34 -23.41
C THR A 66 -38.82 -82.70 -24.78
N LEU A 67 -38.56 -83.93 -25.25
CA LEU A 67 -39.37 -84.86 -26.07
C LEU A 67 -40.72 -84.47 -26.71
N SER A 68 -40.86 -84.88 -27.98
CA SER A 68 -42.04 -85.47 -28.67
C SER A 68 -43.29 -84.64 -29.05
N ALA A 69 -43.52 -84.44 -30.36
CA ALA A 69 -44.75 -84.83 -31.09
C ALA A 69 -44.60 -84.70 -32.64
N LEU A 70 -45.26 -85.61 -33.36
CA LEU A 70 -45.15 -86.00 -34.79
C LEU A 70 -45.78 -85.04 -35.83
N GLY A 71 -45.39 -85.18 -37.12
CA GLY A 71 -46.34 -85.18 -38.25
C GLY A 71 -45.95 -84.53 -39.60
N LEU A 72 -45.79 -85.35 -40.66
CA LEU A 72 -46.17 -85.18 -42.10
C LEU A 72 -45.75 -83.88 -42.87
N ASP A 73 -45.40 -83.83 -44.16
CA ASP A 73 -45.30 -84.77 -45.29
C ASP A 73 -44.27 -84.25 -46.34
N HIS A 74 -43.74 -85.12 -47.20
CA HIS A 74 -43.23 -84.74 -48.54
C HIS A 74 -43.65 -85.78 -49.59
N LYS A 75 -44.02 -85.32 -50.79
CA LYS A 75 -44.45 -86.19 -51.91
C LYS A 75 -43.25 -86.49 -52.83
N PRO A 76 -43.15 -87.70 -53.41
CA PRO A 76 -42.12 -88.00 -54.40
C PRO A 76 -42.41 -87.31 -55.75
N GLU A 77 -41.36 -87.02 -56.52
CA GLU A 77 -41.47 -86.51 -57.89
C GLU A 77 -41.76 -87.63 -58.90
N THR A 78 -42.67 -87.36 -59.84
CA THR A 78 -43.14 -88.33 -60.82
C THR A 78 -42.90 -87.81 -62.24
N ILE A 79 -42.30 -88.62 -63.11
CA ILE A 79 -42.10 -88.29 -64.52
C ILE A 79 -43.11 -89.07 -65.38
N GLN A 80 -43.85 -88.36 -66.23
CA GLN A 80 -44.81 -88.96 -67.16
C GLN A 80 -44.11 -89.38 -68.45
N LEU A 81 -44.18 -90.68 -68.77
CA LEU A 81 -43.66 -91.26 -70.01
C LEU A 81 -44.81 -91.67 -70.92
N ILE A 82 -44.86 -91.04 -72.10
CA ILE A 82 -45.92 -91.20 -73.09
C ILE A 82 -45.42 -92.10 -74.22
N THR A 83 -46.07 -93.25 -74.42
CA THR A 83 -45.91 -94.07 -75.63
C THR A 83 -47.29 -94.32 -76.25
N ARG A 84 -47.36 -94.71 -77.53
CA ARG A 84 -48.52 -94.44 -78.39
C ARG A 84 -49.90 -94.90 -77.87
N ASP A 85 -49.98 -95.95 -77.05
CA ASP A 85 -51.26 -96.49 -76.58
C ASP A 85 -51.48 -96.43 -75.05
N MET A 86 -50.51 -95.97 -74.23
CA MET A 86 -50.71 -95.66 -72.80
C MET A 86 -49.72 -94.61 -72.27
N VAL A 87 -50.22 -93.71 -71.41
CA VAL A 87 -49.39 -92.87 -70.52
C VAL A 87 -49.05 -93.69 -69.26
N ARG A 88 -47.79 -93.70 -68.85
CA ARG A 88 -47.34 -94.28 -67.57
C ARG A 88 -46.71 -93.21 -66.70
N GLU A 89 -47.07 -93.22 -65.42
CA GLU A 89 -46.39 -92.43 -64.39
C GLU A 89 -45.28 -93.27 -63.76
N LEU A 90 -44.04 -92.80 -63.89
CA LEU A 90 -42.87 -93.39 -63.25
C LEU A 90 -42.46 -92.51 -62.07
N ILE A 91 -42.59 -93.06 -60.87
CA ILE A 91 -42.07 -92.46 -59.64
C ILE A 91 -40.55 -92.58 -59.71
N VAL A 92 -39.85 -91.46 -59.65
CA VAL A 92 -38.38 -91.46 -59.58
C VAL A 92 -37.99 -91.77 -58.13
N PRO A 93 -37.25 -92.85 -57.84
CA PRO A 93 -36.72 -93.07 -56.51
C PRO A 93 -35.80 -91.90 -56.14
N THR A 94 -36.15 -91.17 -55.09
CA THR A 94 -35.33 -90.05 -54.57
C THR A 94 -34.09 -90.54 -53.82
N GLU A 95 -33.98 -91.85 -53.60
CA GLU A 95 -32.84 -92.52 -52.99
C GLU A 95 -32.21 -93.50 -54.01
N ASP A 96 -30.89 -93.41 -54.17
CA ASP A 96 -30.11 -94.36 -54.96
C ASP A 96 -30.18 -95.77 -54.33
N PRO A 97 -30.51 -96.83 -55.09
CA PRO A 97 -30.62 -98.19 -54.54
C PRO A 97 -29.27 -98.82 -54.13
N SER A 98 -28.14 -98.11 -54.26
CA SER A 98 -26.83 -98.51 -53.73
C SER A 98 -26.36 -97.75 -52.49
N GLY A 99 -26.96 -96.59 -52.17
CA GLY A 99 -26.59 -95.80 -50.98
C GLY A 99 -25.16 -95.21 -50.97
N GLU A 100 -24.45 -95.17 -52.09
CA GLU A 100 -23.02 -94.76 -52.17
C GLU A 100 -22.77 -93.37 -52.75
N SER A 101 -23.80 -92.64 -53.20
CA SER A 101 -23.69 -91.28 -53.78
C SER A 101 -24.02 -90.18 -52.76
N LEU A 102 -23.12 -89.22 -52.53
CA LEU A 102 -23.40 -88.03 -51.72
C LEU A 102 -23.70 -86.81 -52.61
N ILE A 103 -24.98 -86.46 -52.76
CA ILE A 103 -25.43 -85.29 -53.52
C ILE A 103 -25.30 -84.03 -52.63
N ILE A 104 -24.47 -83.06 -53.02
CA ILE A 104 -24.20 -81.83 -52.25
C ILE A 104 -24.76 -80.62 -53.00
N SER A 105 -25.47 -79.72 -52.29
CA SER A 105 -25.98 -78.46 -52.87
C SER A 105 -24.85 -77.48 -53.22
N PRO A 106 -24.99 -76.59 -54.23
CA PRO A 106 -23.93 -75.64 -54.58
C PRO A 106 -23.57 -74.67 -53.44
N GLU A 107 -24.53 -74.34 -52.56
CA GLU A 107 -24.26 -73.55 -51.36
C GLU A 107 -23.47 -74.32 -50.31
N GLU A 108 -23.72 -75.63 -50.14
CA GLU A 108 -22.90 -76.47 -49.28
C GLU A 108 -21.54 -76.77 -49.90
N PHE A 109 -21.45 -76.91 -51.23
CA PHE A 109 -20.19 -77.04 -51.93
C PHE A 109 -19.31 -75.80 -51.77
N GLU A 110 -19.85 -74.59 -51.98
CA GLU A 110 -19.15 -73.34 -51.67
C GLU A 110 -18.80 -73.28 -50.18
N ARG A 111 -19.72 -73.58 -49.27
CA ARG A 111 -19.48 -73.55 -47.81
C ARG A 111 -18.40 -74.55 -47.37
N ILE A 112 -18.35 -75.74 -47.97
CA ILE A 112 -17.31 -76.76 -47.77
C ILE A 112 -16.00 -76.29 -48.39
N LYS A 113 -16.00 -75.66 -49.57
CA LYS A 113 -14.83 -75.07 -50.23
C LYS A 113 -14.24 -73.90 -49.44
N TRP A 114 -15.07 -73.04 -48.84
CA TRP A 114 -14.65 -71.97 -47.93
C TRP A 114 -14.23 -72.48 -46.55
N ALA A 115 -14.81 -73.58 -46.06
CA ALA A 115 -14.44 -74.20 -44.78
C ALA A 115 -13.19 -75.11 -44.88
N SER A 116 -12.94 -75.72 -46.05
CA SER A 116 -11.73 -76.49 -46.36
C SER A 116 -10.56 -75.62 -46.82
N HIS A 117 -10.81 -74.36 -47.20
CA HIS A 117 -9.77 -73.36 -47.40
C HIS A 117 -9.08 -73.03 -46.07
N VAL A 118 -8.03 -73.77 -45.74
CA VAL A 118 -7.18 -73.53 -44.57
C VAL A 118 -6.48 -72.19 -44.73
N LEU A 119 -7.07 -71.15 -44.13
CA LEU A 119 -6.49 -69.81 -44.07
C LEU A 119 -5.09 -69.88 -43.46
N THR A 120 -4.15 -69.23 -44.12
CA THR A 120 -2.80 -69.09 -43.58
C THR A 120 -2.83 -68.26 -42.29
N LYS A 121 -1.80 -68.43 -41.44
CA LYS A 121 -1.69 -67.63 -40.19
C LYS A 121 -1.69 -66.13 -40.46
N GLU A 122 -1.20 -65.71 -41.61
CA GLU A 122 -1.16 -64.31 -42.04
C GLU A 122 -2.56 -63.77 -42.40
N GLU A 123 -3.38 -64.55 -43.11
CA GLU A 123 -4.76 -64.18 -43.46
C GLU A 123 -5.69 -64.15 -42.23
N LEU A 124 -5.51 -65.09 -41.29
CA LEU A 124 -6.21 -65.06 -40.00
C LEU A 124 -5.85 -63.81 -39.21
N ASN A 125 -4.55 -63.50 -39.10
CA ASN A 125 -4.08 -62.28 -38.46
C ASN A 125 -4.59 -61.02 -39.18
N ALA A 126 -4.65 -61.00 -40.52
CA ALA A 126 -5.18 -59.89 -41.30
C ALA A 126 -6.68 -59.67 -41.07
N ARG A 127 -7.49 -60.74 -41.03
CA ARG A 127 -8.92 -60.67 -40.67
C ARG A 127 -9.14 -60.22 -39.23
N GLU A 128 -8.36 -60.73 -38.27
CA GLU A 128 -8.40 -60.24 -36.90
C GLU A 128 -8.02 -58.75 -36.79
N GLN A 129 -6.99 -58.31 -37.52
CA GLN A 129 -6.57 -56.91 -37.54
C GLN A 129 -7.61 -56.01 -38.21
N ALA A 130 -8.26 -56.46 -39.28
CA ALA A 130 -9.36 -55.73 -39.92
C ALA A 130 -10.55 -55.57 -38.95
N PHE A 131 -10.95 -56.64 -38.27
CA PHE A 131 -12.03 -56.62 -37.28
C PHE A 131 -11.69 -55.81 -36.03
N LYS A 132 -10.42 -55.80 -35.60
CA LYS A 132 -9.91 -54.92 -34.53
C LYS A 132 -9.96 -53.46 -34.96
N LYS A 133 -9.47 -53.12 -36.15
CA LYS A 133 -9.53 -51.76 -36.73
C LYS A 133 -10.98 -51.26 -36.91
N GLU A 134 -11.90 -52.12 -37.33
CA GLU A 134 -13.32 -51.78 -37.45
C GLU A 134 -13.93 -51.48 -36.08
N LYS A 135 -13.66 -52.31 -35.07
CA LYS A 135 -14.07 -52.05 -33.68
C LYS A 135 -13.45 -50.79 -33.11
N GLU A 136 -12.17 -50.53 -33.36
CA GLU A 136 -11.47 -49.32 -32.96
C GLU A 136 -12.09 -48.09 -33.61
N ALA A 137 -12.37 -48.12 -34.92
CA ALA A 137 -13.04 -47.03 -35.63
C ALA A 137 -14.46 -46.75 -35.10
N ILE A 138 -15.23 -47.79 -34.75
CA ILE A 138 -16.54 -47.65 -34.10
C ILE A 138 -16.41 -47.02 -32.71
N LEU A 139 -15.44 -47.48 -31.90
CA LEU A 139 -15.17 -46.93 -30.57
C LEU A 139 -14.71 -45.46 -30.67
N ASP A 140 -13.84 -45.12 -31.61
CA ASP A 140 -13.36 -43.77 -31.85
C ASP A 140 -14.49 -42.85 -32.31
N ALA A 141 -15.35 -43.29 -33.23
CA ALA A 141 -16.55 -42.54 -33.62
C ALA A 141 -17.48 -42.28 -32.42
N VAL A 142 -17.62 -43.25 -31.50
CA VAL A 142 -18.35 -43.08 -30.24
C VAL A 142 -17.62 -42.13 -29.28
N THR A 143 -16.29 -42.18 -29.16
CA THR A 143 -15.55 -41.25 -28.29
C THR A 143 -15.59 -39.81 -28.81
N VAL A 144 -15.53 -39.61 -30.13
CA VAL A 144 -15.68 -38.31 -30.79
C VAL A 144 -17.08 -37.76 -30.55
N ARG A 145 -18.13 -38.56 -30.74
CA ARG A 145 -19.52 -38.16 -30.39
C ARG A 145 -19.66 -37.79 -28.92
N LYS A 146 -19.08 -38.58 -28.00
CA LYS A 146 -19.05 -38.26 -26.56
C LYS A 146 -18.28 -36.97 -26.25
N LYS A 147 -17.14 -36.70 -26.91
CA LYS A 147 -16.38 -35.45 -26.77
C LYS A 147 -17.18 -34.25 -27.26
N ILE A 148 -17.82 -34.34 -28.42
CA ILE A 148 -18.68 -33.29 -28.98
C ILE A 148 -19.88 -33.02 -28.06
N MET A 149 -20.55 -34.06 -27.55
CA MET A 149 -21.65 -33.88 -26.60
C MET A 149 -21.19 -33.21 -25.31
N LYS A 150 -20.06 -33.62 -24.73
CA LYS A 150 -19.46 -32.93 -23.56
C LYS A 150 -19.11 -31.47 -23.85
N GLN A 151 -18.56 -31.15 -25.02
CA GLN A 151 -18.28 -29.76 -25.41
C GLN A 151 -19.57 -28.93 -25.54
N LYS A 152 -20.63 -29.51 -26.13
CA LYS A 152 -21.95 -28.87 -26.22
C LYS A 152 -22.61 -28.71 -24.85
N GLU A 153 -22.47 -29.66 -23.94
CA GLU A 153 -22.96 -29.61 -22.57
C GLU A 153 -22.23 -28.56 -21.73
N MET A 154 -20.90 -28.47 -21.84
CA MET A 154 -20.10 -27.39 -21.24
C MET A 154 -20.48 -26.02 -21.79
N ALA A 155 -20.69 -25.91 -23.11
CA ALA A 155 -21.17 -24.67 -23.73
C ALA A 155 -22.60 -24.30 -23.29
N TRP A 156 -23.50 -25.29 -23.15
CA TRP A 156 -24.86 -25.08 -22.67
C TRP A 156 -24.89 -24.66 -21.20
N ASN A 157 -24.10 -25.30 -20.33
CA ASN A 157 -23.95 -24.89 -18.93
C ASN A 157 -23.37 -23.48 -18.80
N ASN A 158 -22.36 -23.12 -19.59
CA ASN A 158 -21.77 -21.78 -19.59
C ASN A 158 -22.73 -20.70 -20.14
N ASN A 159 -23.59 -21.05 -21.11
CA ASN A 159 -24.57 -20.15 -21.71
C ASN A 159 -25.94 -20.20 -21.01
N LYS A 160 -26.09 -21.01 -19.96
CA LYS A 160 -27.31 -21.08 -19.17
C LYS A 160 -27.50 -19.73 -18.47
N LYS A 161 -28.62 -19.06 -18.75
CA LYS A 161 -28.96 -17.80 -18.07
C LYS A 161 -29.05 -18.06 -16.57
N LEU A 162 -28.53 -17.12 -15.80
CA LEU A 162 -28.69 -17.08 -14.34
C LEU A 162 -30.19 -17.07 -14.02
N SER A 163 -30.59 -17.74 -12.95
CA SER A 163 -31.94 -17.63 -12.41
C SER A 163 -32.17 -16.21 -11.88
N ASP A 164 -33.41 -15.71 -11.93
CA ASP A 164 -33.78 -14.38 -11.40
C ASP A 164 -33.27 -14.15 -9.97
N LEU A 165 -33.24 -15.20 -9.14
CA LEU A 165 -32.66 -15.16 -7.78
C LEU A 165 -31.14 -14.98 -7.78
N GLU A 166 -30.43 -15.61 -8.72
CA GLU A 166 -28.99 -15.48 -8.92
C GLU A 166 -28.63 -14.12 -9.54
N GLU A 167 -29.47 -13.58 -10.43
CA GLU A 167 -29.32 -12.22 -10.96
C GLU A 167 -29.52 -11.17 -9.87
N VAL A 168 -30.55 -11.31 -9.02
CA VAL A 168 -30.75 -10.44 -7.84
C VAL A 168 -29.61 -10.59 -6.84
N ALA A 169 -29.11 -11.80 -6.59
CA ALA A 169 -27.94 -12.01 -5.73
C ALA A 169 -26.67 -11.37 -6.31
N ARG A 170 -26.45 -11.49 -7.63
CA ARG A 170 -25.34 -10.86 -8.37
C ARG A 170 -25.43 -9.34 -8.32
N ALA A 171 -26.61 -8.76 -8.53
CA ALA A 171 -26.84 -7.32 -8.43
C ALA A 171 -26.59 -6.80 -7.00
N ARG A 172 -27.06 -7.51 -5.97
CA ARG A 172 -26.76 -7.19 -4.56
C ARG A 172 -25.25 -7.25 -4.27
N ALA A 173 -24.57 -8.29 -4.76
CA ALA A 173 -23.11 -8.43 -4.61
C ALA A 173 -22.36 -7.32 -5.35
N GLN A 174 -22.77 -6.96 -6.58
CA GLN A 174 -22.21 -5.85 -7.34
C GLN A 174 -22.43 -4.51 -6.64
N ASN A 175 -23.63 -4.23 -6.13
CA ASN A 175 -23.91 -3.01 -5.35
C ASN A 175 -23.06 -2.95 -4.07
N LEU A 176 -22.83 -4.08 -3.39
CA LEU A 176 -21.97 -4.15 -2.21
C LEU A 176 -20.50 -3.89 -2.57
N LEU A 177 -20.01 -4.48 -3.68
CA LEU A 177 -18.65 -4.24 -4.18
C LEU A 177 -18.45 -2.79 -4.65
N GLN A 178 -19.43 -2.21 -5.34
CA GLN A 178 -19.43 -0.80 -5.74
C GLN A 178 -19.42 0.11 -4.50
N ARG A 179 -20.29 -0.15 -3.51
CA ARG A 179 -20.30 0.61 -2.25
C ARG A 179 -18.96 0.50 -1.50
N ALA A 180 -18.37 -0.69 -1.42
CA ALA A 180 -17.07 -0.90 -0.80
C ALA A 180 -15.95 -0.16 -1.55
N ASN A 181 -15.96 -0.18 -2.88
CA ASN A 181 -15.04 0.59 -3.72
C ASN A 181 -15.22 2.09 -3.51
N ASN A 182 -16.45 2.61 -3.52
CA ASN A 182 -16.73 4.03 -3.30
C ASN A 182 -16.22 4.50 -1.94
N LEU A 183 -16.52 3.75 -0.87
CA LEU A 183 -15.98 4.03 0.47
C LEU A 183 -14.44 4.00 0.48
N ARG A 184 -13.80 3.07 -0.24
CA ARG A 184 -12.33 3.03 -0.34
C ARG A 184 -11.77 4.23 -1.10
N MET A 185 -12.44 4.71 -2.16
CA MET A 185 -12.05 5.92 -2.87
C MET A 185 -12.27 7.17 -2.01
N GLU A 186 -13.39 7.28 -1.28
CA GLU A 186 -13.63 8.38 -0.32
C GLU A 186 -12.61 8.44 0.83
N GLN A 187 -11.89 7.34 1.10
CA GLN A 187 -10.77 7.35 2.05
C GLN A 187 -9.46 7.92 1.47
N GLU A 188 -9.32 8.08 0.16
CA GLU A 188 -8.16 8.74 -0.46
C GLU A 188 -8.07 10.21 -0.01
N GLU A 189 -6.88 10.65 0.40
CA GLU A 189 -6.67 11.98 1.00
C GLU A 189 -7.10 13.11 0.05
N GLU A 190 -6.74 13.00 -1.23
CA GLU A 190 -7.14 13.95 -2.27
C GLU A 190 -8.67 14.09 -2.45
N LEU A 191 -9.44 13.03 -2.15
CA LEU A 191 -10.91 13.04 -2.24
C LEU A 191 -11.57 13.51 -0.95
N LYS A 192 -10.90 13.36 0.20
CA LYS A 192 -11.26 14.03 1.46
C LYS A 192 -11.08 15.53 1.35
N ASP A 193 -9.98 16.00 0.78
CA ASP A 193 -9.74 17.42 0.55
C ASP A 193 -10.74 18.01 -0.46
N MET A 194 -11.06 17.30 -1.54
CA MET A 194 -12.15 17.67 -2.45
C MET A 194 -13.49 17.78 -1.72
N SER A 195 -13.81 16.84 -0.83
CA SER A 195 -15.04 16.85 -0.03
C SER A 195 -15.10 18.04 0.94
N LYS A 196 -13.95 18.41 1.55
CA LYS A 196 -13.79 19.59 2.38
C LYS A 196 -13.98 20.90 1.60
N ILE A 197 -13.46 20.97 0.37
CA ILE A 197 -13.68 22.10 -0.54
C ILE A 197 -15.16 22.23 -0.91
N ILE A 198 -15.82 21.12 -1.26
CA ILE A 198 -17.27 21.04 -1.55
C ILE A 198 -18.11 21.51 -0.36
N LEU A 199 -17.78 21.04 0.85
CA LEU A 199 -18.48 21.45 2.07
C LEU A 199 -18.29 22.96 2.33
N ASN A 200 -17.07 23.48 2.18
CA ASN A 200 -16.78 24.90 2.31
C ASN A 200 -17.58 25.75 1.30
N ALA A 201 -17.64 25.36 0.03
CA ALA A 201 -18.44 26.03 -1.00
C ALA A 201 -19.94 26.07 -0.65
N LYS A 202 -20.49 24.94 -0.17
CA LYS A 202 -21.88 24.87 0.33
C LYS A 202 -22.11 25.81 1.52
N CYS A 203 -21.20 25.84 2.50
CA CYS A 203 -21.29 26.76 3.64
C CYS A 203 -21.24 28.24 3.23
N HIS A 204 -20.45 28.60 2.22
CA HIS A 204 -20.40 29.97 1.71
C HIS A 204 -21.70 30.36 1.00
N ALA A 205 -22.27 29.48 0.15
CA ALA A 205 -23.55 29.74 -0.49
C ALA A 205 -24.70 29.94 0.53
N ILE A 206 -24.75 29.09 1.57
CA ILE A 206 -25.75 29.22 2.66
C ILE A 206 -25.54 30.53 3.43
N ARG A 207 -24.30 30.89 3.77
CA ARG A 207 -23.98 32.14 4.48
C ARG A 207 -24.42 33.36 3.68
N ASP A 208 -24.12 33.41 2.40
CA ASP A 208 -24.44 34.58 1.57
C ASP A 208 -25.97 34.69 1.35
N ALA A 209 -26.69 33.56 1.28
CA ALA A 209 -28.16 33.55 1.33
C ALA A 209 -28.71 34.09 2.67
N GLN A 210 -28.17 33.66 3.81
CA GLN A 210 -28.54 34.17 5.14
C GLN A 210 -28.23 35.67 5.31
N ILE A 211 -27.17 36.18 4.69
CA ILE A 211 -26.86 37.61 4.69
C ILE A 211 -27.90 38.40 3.90
N LEU A 212 -28.36 37.89 2.75
CA LEU A 212 -29.42 38.51 1.96
C LEU A 212 -30.77 38.49 2.70
N GLU A 213 -31.13 37.35 3.29
CA GLU A 213 -32.32 37.19 4.15
C GLU A 213 -32.30 38.19 5.32
N LYS A 214 -31.18 38.29 6.05
CA LYS A 214 -31.02 39.27 7.13
C LYS A 214 -31.12 40.73 6.65
N GLN A 215 -30.66 41.03 5.43
CA GLN A 215 -30.81 42.36 4.83
C GLN A 215 -32.26 42.65 4.43
N GLN A 216 -33.02 41.65 3.98
CA GLN A 216 -34.45 41.78 3.68
C GLN A 216 -35.25 42.02 4.96
N ILE A 217 -35.07 41.16 5.97
CA ILE A 217 -35.70 41.31 7.30
C ILE A 217 -35.40 42.69 7.88
N LYS A 218 -34.16 43.17 7.78
CA LYS A 218 -33.83 44.52 8.26
C LYS A 218 -34.62 45.61 7.51
N LYS A 219 -34.74 45.54 6.18
CA LYS A 219 -35.52 46.54 5.42
C LYS A 219 -36.99 46.53 5.81
N GLU A 220 -37.58 45.35 5.97
CA GLU A 220 -38.98 45.19 6.39
C GLU A 220 -39.20 45.77 7.82
N LEU A 221 -38.25 45.57 8.73
CA LEU A 221 -38.25 46.20 10.05
C LEU A 221 -38.09 47.73 9.97
N ASP A 222 -37.09 48.23 9.22
CA ASP A 222 -36.86 49.66 9.01
C ASP A 222 -38.08 50.35 8.36
N GLU A 223 -38.89 49.62 7.57
CA GLU A 223 -40.13 50.10 6.94
C GLU A 223 -41.32 50.14 7.90
N GLU A 224 -41.51 49.10 8.73
CA GLU A 224 -42.57 49.09 9.74
C GLU A 224 -42.26 50.05 10.90
N GLU A 225 -41.00 50.24 11.29
CA GLU A 225 -40.57 51.29 12.23
C GLU A 225 -40.98 52.69 11.72
N ARG A 226 -40.67 53.02 10.45
CA ARG A 226 -41.10 54.30 9.84
C ARG A 226 -42.62 54.47 9.82
N ARG A 227 -43.37 53.37 9.61
CA ARG A 227 -44.83 53.38 9.63
C ARG A 227 -45.36 53.67 11.04
N LEU A 228 -44.77 53.07 12.06
CA LEU A 228 -45.11 53.34 13.46
C LEU A 228 -44.74 54.76 13.88
N ASP A 229 -43.56 55.26 13.50
CA ASP A 229 -43.15 56.65 13.72
C ASP A 229 -44.12 57.65 13.08
N HIS A 230 -44.57 57.37 11.85
CA HIS A 230 -45.56 58.21 11.16
C HIS A 230 -46.91 58.23 11.91
N MET A 231 -47.37 57.08 12.40
CA MET A 231 -48.59 56.99 13.22
C MET A 231 -48.44 57.75 14.55
N MET A 232 -47.30 57.61 15.24
CA MET A 232 -47.01 58.34 16.48
C MET A 232 -46.92 59.86 16.25
N GLU A 233 -46.36 60.30 15.13
CA GLU A 233 -46.30 61.72 14.76
C GLU A 233 -47.69 62.28 14.44
N ILE A 234 -48.56 61.51 13.76
CA ILE A 234 -49.97 61.88 13.57
C ILE A 234 -50.67 62.03 14.93
N ASP A 235 -50.53 61.07 15.84
CA ASP A 235 -51.15 61.14 17.17
C ASP A 235 -50.61 62.32 18.00
N ARG A 236 -49.31 62.62 17.89
CA ARG A 236 -48.69 63.80 18.50
C ARG A 236 -49.27 65.10 17.94
N GLN A 237 -49.40 65.21 16.61
CA GLN A 237 -50.00 66.37 15.93
C GLN A 237 -51.46 66.57 16.33
N GLN A 238 -52.27 65.50 16.33
CA GLN A 238 -53.65 65.57 16.83
C GLN A 238 -53.71 65.97 18.31
N SER A 239 -52.78 65.50 19.14
CA SER A 239 -52.71 65.89 20.56
C SER A 239 -52.41 67.39 20.73
N LEU A 240 -51.50 67.94 19.92
CA LEU A 240 -51.22 69.37 19.87
C LEU A 240 -52.44 70.16 19.37
N GLN A 241 -53.09 69.75 18.28
CA GLN A 241 -54.33 70.37 17.80
C GLN A 241 -55.41 70.40 18.89
N ARG A 242 -55.62 69.27 19.61
CA ARG A 242 -56.54 69.19 20.75
C ARG A 242 -56.15 70.14 21.90
N GLN A 243 -54.87 70.44 22.11
CA GLN A 243 -54.41 71.44 23.09
C GLN A 243 -54.61 72.87 22.58
N GLU A 244 -54.27 73.15 21.32
CA GLU A 244 -54.47 74.44 20.67
C GLU A 244 -55.96 74.84 20.64
N ASP A 245 -56.87 73.90 20.38
CA ASP A 245 -58.31 74.16 20.43
C ASP A 245 -58.79 74.50 21.85
N ARG A 246 -58.27 73.81 22.88
CA ARG A 246 -58.54 74.17 24.28
C ARG A 246 -57.96 75.54 24.64
N GLU A 247 -56.80 75.91 24.08
CA GLU A 247 -56.26 77.25 24.25
C GLU A 247 -57.05 78.31 23.51
N ARG A 248 -57.52 78.02 22.29
CA ARG A 248 -58.35 78.91 21.49
C ARG A 248 -59.64 79.23 22.23
N ARG A 249 -60.32 78.20 22.77
CA ARG A 249 -61.49 78.37 23.66
C ARG A 249 -61.17 79.23 24.88
N ARG A 250 -60.08 78.94 25.62
CA ARG A 250 -59.62 79.77 26.77
C ARG A 250 -59.19 81.19 26.38
N ARG A 251 -58.77 81.45 25.13
CA ARG A 251 -58.47 82.79 24.61
C ARG A 251 -59.77 83.52 24.26
N GLU A 252 -60.71 82.86 23.60
CA GLU A 252 -62.05 83.40 23.31
C GLU A 252 -62.82 83.75 24.57
N GLU A 253 -62.82 82.88 25.59
CA GLU A 253 -63.43 83.13 26.91
C GLU A 253 -62.81 84.37 27.58
N ARG A 254 -61.46 84.49 27.58
CA ARG A 254 -60.78 85.71 28.07
C ARG A 254 -61.13 86.96 27.27
N ILE A 255 -61.31 86.85 25.96
CA ILE A 255 -61.75 87.96 25.11
C ILE A 255 -63.20 88.35 25.44
N ARG A 256 -64.11 87.39 25.64
CA ARG A 256 -65.50 87.64 26.07
C ARG A 256 -65.53 88.31 27.45
N GLY A 257 -64.77 87.79 28.42
CA GLY A 257 -64.63 88.40 29.75
C GLY A 257 -64.06 89.82 29.68
N LYS A 258 -63.01 90.06 28.89
CA LYS A 258 -62.46 91.40 28.67
C LYS A 258 -63.49 92.35 28.05
N ARG A 259 -64.26 91.91 27.05
CA ARG A 259 -65.33 92.71 26.44
C ARG A 259 -66.37 93.12 27.49
N HIS A 260 -66.81 92.18 28.31
CA HIS A 260 -67.79 92.47 29.37
C HIS A 260 -67.25 93.44 30.43
N ILE A 261 -65.99 93.32 30.84
CA ILE A 261 -65.36 94.30 31.75
C ILE A 261 -65.26 95.69 31.10
N VAL A 262 -64.94 95.78 29.81
CA VAL A 262 -64.93 97.06 29.08
C VAL A 262 -66.34 97.66 28.96
N GLU A 263 -67.37 96.85 28.75
CA GLU A 263 -68.78 97.28 28.79
C GLU A 263 -69.18 97.79 30.19
N GLN A 264 -68.76 97.11 31.26
CA GLN A 264 -68.96 97.57 32.63
C GLN A 264 -68.22 98.88 32.93
N MET A 265 -66.97 99.02 32.47
CA MET A 265 -66.23 100.29 32.63
C MET A 265 -66.92 101.45 31.93
N LYS A 266 -67.42 101.24 30.69
CA LYS A 266 -68.20 102.25 29.97
C LYS A 266 -69.46 102.66 30.72
N LYS A 267 -70.26 101.70 31.21
CA LYS A 267 -71.43 102.00 32.04
C LYS A 267 -71.07 102.76 33.32
N ASN A 268 -69.98 102.37 33.99
CA ASN A 268 -69.49 103.08 35.17
C ASN A 268 -68.88 104.46 34.84
N GLU A 269 -68.46 104.71 33.58
CA GLU A 269 -68.06 106.03 33.09
C GLU A 269 -69.29 106.89 32.79
N GLU A 270 -70.30 106.33 32.14
CA GLU A 270 -71.62 106.94 31.88
C GLU A 270 -72.31 107.34 33.21
N GLU A 271 -72.36 106.45 34.20
CA GLU A 271 -72.86 106.73 35.54
C GLU A 271 -72.02 107.80 36.26
N ARG A 272 -70.70 107.80 36.08
CA ARG A 272 -69.82 108.84 36.67
C ARG A 272 -70.01 110.20 35.99
N SER A 273 -70.27 110.27 34.69
CA SER A 273 -70.64 111.53 34.03
C SER A 273 -71.98 112.06 34.53
N LEU A 274 -73.00 111.21 34.67
CA LEU A 274 -74.30 111.61 35.23
C LEU A 274 -74.18 112.08 36.69
N GLN A 275 -73.34 111.44 37.50
CA GLN A 275 -73.03 111.90 38.87
C GLN A 275 -72.19 113.19 38.87
N ALA A 276 -71.34 113.43 37.87
CA ALA A 276 -70.59 114.66 37.74
C ALA A 276 -71.51 115.84 37.37
N GLU A 277 -72.43 115.64 36.42
CA GLU A 277 -73.47 116.62 36.07
C GLU A 277 -74.34 116.97 37.29
N HIS A 278 -74.78 115.97 38.07
CA HIS A 278 -75.54 116.21 39.32
C HIS A 278 -74.73 117.02 40.34
N ARG A 279 -73.43 116.71 40.50
CA ARG A 279 -72.54 117.49 41.38
C ARG A 279 -72.23 118.89 40.85
N GLU A 280 -72.28 119.11 39.54
CA GLU A 280 -72.14 120.46 38.97
C GLU A 280 -73.40 121.30 39.24
N GLN A 281 -74.59 120.72 39.14
CA GLN A 281 -75.83 121.36 39.59
C GLN A 281 -75.81 121.70 41.10
N GLU A 282 -75.28 120.80 41.94
CA GLU A 282 -75.06 121.07 43.38
C GLU A 282 -73.99 122.16 43.62
N LYS A 283 -72.90 122.17 42.84
CA LYS A 283 -71.85 123.20 42.92
C LYS A 283 -72.37 124.56 42.50
N GLU A 284 -73.19 124.67 41.46
CA GLU A 284 -73.81 125.93 41.05
C GLU A 284 -74.70 126.49 42.17
N GLN A 285 -75.48 125.63 42.83
CA GLN A 285 -76.27 125.99 44.00
C GLN A 285 -75.39 126.41 45.20
N MET A 286 -74.25 125.74 45.42
CA MET A 286 -73.27 126.09 46.47
C MET A 286 -72.46 127.35 46.17
N LEU A 287 -72.15 127.64 44.91
CA LEU A 287 -71.46 128.86 44.50
C LEU A 287 -72.37 130.08 44.69
N ALA A 288 -73.65 129.96 44.32
CA ALA A 288 -74.67 130.98 44.62
C ALA A 288 -74.91 131.20 46.14
N TYR A 289 -74.47 130.26 46.99
CA TYR A 289 -74.43 130.43 48.45
C TYR A 289 -73.10 131.02 48.94
N LEU A 290 -71.97 130.63 48.35
CA LEU A 290 -70.63 131.13 48.71
C LEU A 290 -70.36 132.57 48.26
N GLU A 291 -70.93 133.03 47.13
CA GLU A 291 -70.83 134.45 46.75
C GLU A 291 -71.41 135.35 47.85
N ARG A 292 -72.53 134.95 48.46
CA ARG A 292 -73.13 135.66 49.61
C ARG A 292 -72.24 135.69 50.86
N LEU A 293 -71.34 134.72 51.00
CA LEU A 293 -70.41 134.62 52.14
C LEU A 293 -69.09 135.34 51.87
N GLN A 294 -68.62 135.40 50.62
CA GLN A 294 -67.40 136.13 50.27
C GLN A 294 -67.57 137.65 50.34
N GLU A 295 -68.79 138.15 50.18
CA GLU A 295 -69.17 139.54 50.52
C GLU A 295 -68.97 139.85 52.03
N GLU A 296 -69.04 138.83 52.89
CA GLU A 296 -68.79 138.95 54.34
C GLU A 296 -67.29 138.79 54.68
N ASP A 297 -66.60 137.78 54.12
CA ASP A 297 -65.20 137.42 54.47
C ASP A 297 -64.13 138.44 53.99
N LEU A 298 -64.38 139.20 52.92
CA LEU A 298 -63.45 140.25 52.48
C LEU A 298 -63.18 141.33 53.55
N GLN A 299 -64.06 141.42 54.55
CA GLN A 299 -63.99 142.37 55.65
C GLN A 299 -62.97 141.97 56.75
N ASP A 300 -62.38 140.76 56.66
CA ASP A 300 -61.59 140.15 57.75
C ASP A 300 -60.08 139.92 57.43
N LEU A 301 -59.70 139.78 56.15
CA LEU A 301 -58.38 139.28 55.75
C LEU A 301 -57.20 140.29 55.84
N GLU A 302 -57.47 141.59 55.96
CA GLU A 302 -56.43 142.65 55.99
C GLU A 302 -55.49 142.61 57.22
N ARG A 303 -55.67 141.64 58.14
CA ARG A 303 -55.11 141.68 59.50
C ARG A 303 -53.84 140.83 59.78
N ARG A 304 -53.31 139.99 58.87
CA ARG A 304 -52.37 138.87 59.25
C ARG A 304 -50.93 138.78 58.68
N HIS A 305 -50.50 139.54 57.67
CA HIS A 305 -49.32 139.15 56.83
C HIS A 305 -47.90 139.11 57.48
N GLN A 306 -47.68 139.62 58.70
CA GLN A 306 -46.43 140.34 59.04
C GLN A 306 -45.25 139.53 59.68
N GLU A 307 -45.21 138.18 59.69
CA GLU A 307 -44.42 137.44 60.74
C GLU A 307 -43.24 136.48 60.38
N LYS A 308 -43.00 136.05 59.13
CA LYS A 308 -42.34 134.73 58.84
C LYS A 308 -40.80 134.66 58.67
N LEU A 309 -40.31 134.21 57.50
CA LEU A 309 -38.92 134.19 56.96
C LEU A 309 -37.79 133.34 57.62
N LYS A 310 -37.71 133.17 58.94
CA LYS A 310 -36.41 133.06 59.65
C LYS A 310 -35.79 131.63 59.84
N MET A 311 -35.29 130.90 58.81
CA MET A 311 -34.43 129.70 59.04
C MET A 311 -33.60 129.17 57.84
N GLN A 312 -32.29 128.89 58.01
CA GLN A 312 -31.42 127.95 57.24
C GLN A 312 -29.97 127.90 57.79
N ALA A 313 -29.21 126.78 57.67
CA ALA A 313 -27.78 126.71 58.07
C ALA A 313 -26.88 125.55 57.52
N GLU A 314 -27.04 124.30 57.98
CA GLU A 314 -25.95 123.60 58.73
C GLU A 314 -25.08 122.47 58.07
N ILE A 315 -25.19 122.10 56.79
CA ILE A 315 -25.10 120.65 56.36
C ILE A 315 -23.74 119.99 55.91
N LYS A 316 -22.58 120.66 55.74
CA LYS A 316 -21.52 120.27 54.75
C LYS A 316 -20.32 119.26 55.05
N ARG A 317 -20.29 118.32 56.01
CA ARG A 317 -18.99 117.87 56.64
C ARG A 317 -18.30 116.45 56.48
N ILE A 318 -18.77 115.42 55.76
CA ILE A 318 -18.50 113.99 56.17
C ILE A 318 -17.63 112.99 55.28
N ASN A 319 -16.99 113.35 54.15
CA ASN A 319 -16.84 112.38 53.01
C ASN A 319 -15.53 111.53 52.76
N ASP A 320 -14.52 111.37 53.64
CA ASP A 320 -13.12 111.06 53.18
C ASP A 320 -12.46 109.65 53.42
N GLU A 321 -13.09 108.60 53.98
CA GLU A 321 -12.35 107.46 54.61
C GLU A 321 -11.90 106.20 53.77
N ASN A 322 -11.99 106.14 52.43
CA ASN A 322 -12.36 104.86 51.75
C ASN A 322 -11.36 104.16 50.77
N GLN A 323 -10.07 103.83 51.08
CA GLN A 323 -9.12 103.40 49.98
C GLN A 323 -7.96 102.35 50.13
N ARG A 324 -7.73 101.58 51.21
CA ARG A 324 -6.39 100.91 51.43
C ARG A 324 -6.17 99.38 51.21
N GLN A 325 -7.14 98.51 50.91
CA GLN A 325 -7.04 97.05 51.21
C GLN A 325 -6.71 96.02 50.08
N LYS A 326 -6.00 96.31 48.97
CA LYS A 326 -6.12 95.49 47.73
C LYS A 326 -4.89 94.79 47.08
N ALA A 327 -3.75 94.59 47.76
CA ALA A 327 -2.46 94.32 47.06
C ALA A 327 -1.81 92.90 47.15
N GLU A 328 -2.22 91.96 48.00
CA GLU A 328 -1.30 90.89 48.47
C GLU A 328 -1.34 89.49 47.79
N MET A 329 -2.28 89.20 46.89
CA MET A 329 -2.66 87.80 46.57
C MET A 329 -1.93 87.05 45.42
N LEU A 330 -0.85 87.58 44.82
CA LEU A 330 -0.45 87.20 43.44
C LEU A 330 0.84 86.34 43.26
N ALA A 331 1.34 85.65 44.29
CA ALA A 331 2.75 85.19 44.32
C ALA A 331 3.10 83.67 44.28
N GLN A 332 2.14 82.72 44.27
CA GLN A 332 2.43 81.33 44.69
C GLN A 332 2.56 80.22 43.60
N GLU A 333 2.44 80.50 42.29
CA GLU A 333 1.99 79.47 41.32
C GLU A 333 3.02 78.88 40.31
N LYS A 334 4.36 78.89 40.57
CA LYS A 334 5.38 78.68 39.50
C LYS A 334 6.44 77.56 39.64
N LEU A 335 6.29 76.53 40.49
CA LEU A 335 7.44 75.68 40.90
C LEU A 335 7.40 74.14 40.65
N ALA A 336 6.43 73.56 39.92
CA ALA A 336 6.24 72.09 39.92
C ALA A 336 6.72 71.29 38.67
N ASP A 337 6.92 71.90 37.50
CA ASP A 337 6.93 71.18 36.20
C ASP A 337 8.30 70.65 35.68
N GLN A 338 9.25 70.21 36.53
CA GLN A 338 10.62 69.86 36.08
C GLN A 338 11.11 68.40 36.26
N MET A 339 10.33 67.48 36.84
CA MET A 339 10.85 66.16 37.28
C MET A 339 10.62 64.95 36.35
N VAL A 340 10.28 65.14 35.06
CA VAL A 340 9.77 64.04 34.19
C VAL A 340 10.79 63.48 33.16
N MET A 341 12.01 64.02 33.05
CA MET A 341 12.87 63.79 31.86
C MET A 341 14.07 62.81 31.97
N GLU A 342 14.44 62.29 33.15
CA GLU A 342 15.75 61.61 33.34
C GLU A 342 15.74 60.05 33.36
N PHE A 343 14.60 59.37 33.54
CA PHE A 343 14.63 57.93 33.92
C PHE A 343 14.71 56.92 32.74
N THR A 344 14.54 57.34 31.49
CA THR A 344 14.34 56.43 30.34
C THR A 344 15.60 56.06 29.54
N LYS A 345 16.80 56.54 29.91
CA LYS A 345 18.03 56.41 29.07
C LYS A 345 19.10 55.39 29.50
N LYS A 346 18.92 54.61 30.58
CA LYS A 346 20.07 53.93 31.25
C LYS A 346 20.07 52.38 31.39
N LYS A 347 19.15 51.62 30.75
CA LYS A 347 19.13 50.14 30.90
C LYS A 347 19.28 49.29 29.63
N MET A 348 19.14 49.86 28.42
CA MET A 348 19.25 49.16 27.13
C MET A 348 20.71 48.93 26.66
N ALA A 349 21.63 48.54 27.56
CA ALA A 349 23.07 48.52 27.26
C ALA A 349 23.87 47.36 27.90
N ARG A 350 23.21 46.29 28.37
CA ARG A 350 23.89 45.10 28.96
C ARG A 350 23.24 43.78 28.56
N GLU A 351 22.88 43.63 27.29
CA GLU A 351 22.56 42.32 26.68
C GLU A 351 23.76 41.66 25.98
N ALA A 352 24.91 42.37 25.85
CA ALA A 352 25.93 42.04 24.85
C ALA A 352 27.18 41.25 25.32
N GLU A 353 27.27 40.82 26.59
CA GLU A 353 28.53 40.27 27.15
C GLU A 353 28.47 38.82 27.67
N PHE A 354 27.31 38.16 27.69
CA PHE A 354 27.20 36.74 28.10
C PHE A 354 27.25 35.76 26.91
N GLU A 355 27.30 36.24 25.67
CA GLU A 355 27.51 35.41 24.45
C GLU A 355 28.96 34.89 24.31
N ALA A 356 29.86 35.21 25.23
CA ALA A 356 31.27 34.84 25.20
C ALA A 356 31.62 33.48 25.87
N GLU A 357 30.65 32.75 26.44
CA GLU A 357 30.91 31.48 27.16
C GLU A 357 30.94 30.21 26.28
N GLN A 358 30.78 30.31 24.95
CA GLN A 358 30.97 29.19 24.02
C GLN A 358 32.18 29.44 23.10
N GLU A 359 33.01 28.40 22.95
CA GLU A 359 34.24 28.30 22.14
C GLU A 359 35.57 28.84 22.72
N LYS A 360 36.46 27.94 23.18
CA LYS A 360 37.58 27.41 22.35
C LYS A 360 38.60 26.52 23.09
N ILE A 361 38.83 26.67 24.40
CA ILE A 361 40.08 26.18 25.04
C ILE A 361 39.88 24.93 25.93
N ARG A 362 39.52 23.79 25.32
CA ARG A 362 39.80 22.43 25.88
C ARG A 362 40.21 21.40 24.80
N LYS A 363 40.80 21.84 23.69
CA LYS A 363 41.46 20.97 22.69
C LYS A 363 42.94 20.65 23.03
N GLU A 364 43.27 20.50 24.32
CA GLU A 364 44.66 20.45 24.81
C GLU A 364 45.04 19.25 25.70
N LYS A 365 44.17 18.27 25.94
CA LYS A 365 44.48 17.11 26.82
C LYS A 365 44.31 15.75 26.15
N GLU A 366 45.05 15.50 25.07
CA GLU A 366 45.00 14.19 24.37
C GLU A 366 46.30 13.74 23.65
N LYS A 367 47.50 14.28 24.00
CA LYS A 367 48.76 13.92 23.32
C LYS A 367 50.00 13.77 24.23
N GLU A 368 49.97 12.87 25.21
CA GLU A 368 51.19 12.58 26.00
C GLU A 368 51.45 11.09 26.39
N ILE A 369 50.58 10.15 26.02
CA ILE A 369 50.78 8.71 26.31
C ILE A 369 51.18 7.94 25.04
N ALA A 370 52.37 8.24 24.51
CA ALA A 370 52.88 7.62 23.28
C ALA A 370 54.42 7.44 23.22
N ARG A 371 55.15 7.54 24.35
CA ARG A 371 56.63 7.67 24.31
C ARG A 371 57.49 6.80 25.24
N LEU A 372 56.93 5.80 25.94
CA LEU A 372 57.68 4.93 26.86
C LEU A 372 57.37 3.42 26.71
N ARG A 373 57.90 2.79 25.65
CA ARG A 373 58.02 1.31 25.57
C ARG A 373 59.06 0.78 24.57
N ALA A 374 60.09 1.56 24.25
CA ALA A 374 61.10 1.23 23.23
C ALA A 374 62.52 1.02 23.82
N LEU A 375 62.72 -0.03 24.64
CA LEU A 375 64.00 -0.26 25.34
C LEU A 375 64.29 -1.73 25.71
N GLN A 376 64.30 -2.68 24.76
CA GLN A 376 64.62 -4.08 25.10
C GLN A 376 65.15 -4.98 23.96
N GLU A 377 66.31 -4.66 23.33
CA GLU A 377 67.01 -5.61 22.44
C GLU A 377 68.52 -5.28 22.23
N LYS A 378 69.44 -5.98 22.94
CA LYS A 378 70.86 -6.28 22.57
C LYS A 378 71.71 -6.77 23.77
N ALA A 379 71.92 -8.09 23.92
CA ALA A 379 73.02 -8.66 24.72
C ALA A 379 73.26 -10.17 24.45
N GLN A 380 74.55 -10.55 24.31
CA GLN A 380 75.20 -11.89 24.45
C GLN A 380 75.63 -12.67 23.18
N ASP A 381 76.96 -12.80 23.01
CA ASP A 381 77.71 -13.75 22.15
C ASP A 381 79.17 -13.86 22.67
N TYR A 382 79.74 -15.06 22.96
CA TYR A 382 81.18 -15.34 23.18
C TYR A 382 81.46 -16.83 23.54
N ARG A 383 82.11 -17.69 22.70
CA ARG A 383 82.49 -19.11 23.06
C ARG A 383 83.34 -19.91 22.02
N ALA A 384 84.65 -19.68 21.80
CA ALA A 384 85.29 -20.19 20.55
C ALA A 384 86.78 -20.71 20.45
N GLU A 385 87.61 -21.04 21.47
CA GLU A 385 89.10 -20.99 21.22
C GLU A 385 90.17 -21.88 21.97
N GLN A 386 90.18 -23.25 22.01
CA GLN A 386 91.37 -24.07 22.48
C GLN A 386 91.51 -25.55 21.94
N ASP A 387 92.71 -26.03 21.44
CA ASP A 387 93.28 -27.46 21.43
C ASP A 387 94.49 -27.80 20.44
N ALA A 388 95.60 -28.58 20.78
CA ALA A 388 96.57 -29.40 19.88
C ALA A 388 97.98 -30.00 20.43
N LEU A 389 98.58 -31.14 19.87
CA LEU A 389 100.05 -31.63 19.62
C LEU A 389 100.82 -32.94 20.23
N ARG A 390 101.63 -33.83 19.46
CA ARG A 390 102.81 -34.85 19.81
C ARG A 390 103.39 -36.00 18.78
N ALA A 391 104.59 -36.73 18.99
CA ALA A 391 105.10 -38.18 18.58
C ALA A 391 106.44 -38.59 17.71
N LYS A 392 107.15 -39.83 17.83
CA LYS A 392 108.07 -40.71 16.87
C LYS A 392 109.36 -41.61 17.36
N ARG A 393 109.79 -42.83 16.77
CA ARG A 393 111.23 -43.51 16.64
C ARG A 393 111.52 -45.08 16.22
N ASN A 394 112.78 -45.48 15.74
CA ASN A 394 113.71 -46.76 15.74
C ASN A 394 113.70 -48.12 14.83
N GLN A 395 114.88 -48.82 14.47
CA GLN A 395 115.11 -50.24 13.83
C GLN A 395 116.61 -50.86 13.60
N GLU A 396 116.93 -52.19 13.28
CA GLU A 396 118.31 -52.86 12.90
C GLU A 396 118.44 -54.44 12.41
N VAL A 397 119.61 -55.02 11.88
CA VAL A 397 120.27 -56.47 11.83
C VAL A 397 120.40 -57.48 10.55
N ALA A 398 121.51 -58.35 10.30
CA ALA A 398 121.70 -59.49 9.25
C ALA A 398 122.94 -60.57 9.29
N ASP A 399 123.06 -61.73 8.49
CA ASP A 399 124.31 -62.52 7.91
C ASP A 399 124.27 -64.03 7.25
N ARG A 400 125.29 -65.00 7.43
CA ARG A 400 125.95 -66.12 6.59
C ARG A 400 125.25 -67.41 6.01
N GLU A 401 123.98 -67.69 6.26
CA GLU A 401 123.27 -68.95 5.90
C GLU A 401 122.99 -69.15 4.38
N TRP A 402 123.87 -68.67 3.50
CA TRP A 402 123.43 -68.10 2.23
C TRP A 402 123.68 -69.00 1.00
N ARG A 403 124.86 -69.66 0.90
CA ARG A 403 125.35 -70.24 -0.39
C ARG A 403 124.81 -71.61 -0.82
N LEU A 404 124.58 -72.57 0.08
CA LEU A 404 123.96 -73.85 -0.33
C LEU A 404 122.45 -73.71 -0.47
N LYS A 405 121.84 -72.87 0.39
CA LYS A 405 120.50 -72.29 0.20
C LYS A 405 120.38 -71.83 -1.24
N GLU A 406 121.30 -71.01 -1.77
CA GLU A 406 121.19 -70.45 -3.13
C GLU A 406 120.94 -71.44 -4.29
N LYS A 407 121.60 -72.61 -4.39
CA LYS A 407 121.40 -73.50 -5.56
C LYS A 407 120.12 -74.33 -5.49
N GLU A 408 119.78 -74.86 -4.32
CA GLU A 408 118.50 -75.56 -4.13
C GLU A 408 117.33 -74.57 -4.16
N ASN A 409 117.55 -73.37 -3.59
CA ASN A 409 116.68 -72.22 -3.82
C ASN A 409 116.61 -71.90 -5.31
N ALA A 410 117.65 -72.01 -6.15
CA ALA A 410 117.55 -71.68 -7.58
C ALA A 410 116.57 -72.58 -8.34
N GLN A 411 116.61 -73.90 -8.12
CA GLN A 411 115.63 -74.81 -8.75
C GLN A 411 114.23 -74.63 -8.16
N LYS A 412 114.12 -74.49 -6.83
CA LYS A 412 112.84 -74.17 -6.17
C LYS A 412 112.32 -72.79 -6.59
N LYS A 413 113.18 -71.79 -6.84
CA LYS A 413 112.86 -70.47 -7.39
C LYS A 413 112.29 -70.63 -8.79
N ILE A 414 112.89 -71.41 -9.68
CA ILE A 414 112.34 -71.64 -11.03
C ILE A 414 110.96 -72.32 -10.96
N GLU A 415 110.81 -73.41 -10.21
CA GLU A 415 109.51 -74.08 -10.09
C GLU A 415 108.44 -73.20 -9.41
N THR A 416 108.82 -72.47 -8.36
CA THR A 416 107.90 -71.52 -7.71
C THR A 416 107.63 -70.32 -8.61
N GLU A 417 108.57 -69.85 -9.43
CA GLU A 417 108.35 -68.82 -10.44
C GLU A 417 107.38 -69.28 -11.53
N GLU A 418 107.47 -70.53 -12.01
CA GLU A 418 106.50 -71.06 -12.97
C GLU A 418 105.10 -71.23 -12.36
N LYS A 419 105.01 -71.76 -11.12
CA LYS A 419 103.76 -71.85 -10.36
C LYS A 419 103.19 -70.46 -10.06
N LEU A 420 104.03 -69.48 -9.72
CA LEU A 420 103.66 -68.08 -9.53
C LEU A 420 103.27 -67.39 -10.84
N ARG A 421 103.90 -67.70 -11.99
CA ARG A 421 103.52 -67.18 -13.30
C ARG A 421 102.15 -67.69 -13.70
N LYS A 422 101.89 -69.00 -13.56
CA LYS A 422 100.57 -69.60 -13.79
C LYS A 422 99.52 -68.97 -12.86
N SER A 423 99.77 -68.96 -11.55
CA SER A 423 98.88 -68.33 -10.57
C SER A 423 98.67 -66.81 -10.80
N ARG A 424 99.66 -66.08 -11.31
CA ARG A 424 99.51 -64.67 -11.72
C ARG A 424 98.64 -64.53 -12.96
N LEU A 425 98.79 -65.39 -13.97
CA LEU A 425 97.93 -65.40 -15.15
C LEU A 425 96.48 -65.75 -14.76
N ASP A 426 96.29 -66.77 -13.93
CA ASP A 426 94.97 -67.15 -13.41
C ASP A 426 94.35 -66.02 -12.58
N GLN A 427 95.15 -65.32 -11.76
CA GLN A 427 94.69 -64.16 -10.99
C GLN A 427 94.36 -62.96 -11.90
N VAL A 428 95.11 -62.74 -12.98
CA VAL A 428 94.80 -61.70 -13.98
C VAL A 428 93.50 -62.04 -14.70
N ALA A 429 93.35 -63.27 -15.23
CA ALA A 429 92.12 -63.71 -15.89
C ALA A 429 90.90 -63.66 -14.95
N PHE A 430 91.07 -64.04 -13.67
CA PHE A 430 90.01 -63.91 -12.67
C PHE A 430 89.65 -62.45 -12.36
N LYS A 431 90.65 -61.55 -12.27
CA LYS A 431 90.43 -60.10 -12.10
C LYS A 431 89.75 -59.49 -13.32
N GLU A 432 90.15 -59.84 -14.52
CA GLU A 432 89.55 -59.40 -15.78
C GLU A 432 88.09 -59.86 -15.91
N HIS A 433 87.81 -61.14 -15.62
CA HIS A 433 86.45 -61.67 -15.58
C HIS A 433 85.59 -60.96 -14.51
N THR A 434 86.13 -60.78 -13.30
CA THR A 434 85.41 -60.09 -12.22
C THR A 434 85.12 -58.63 -12.57
N LEU A 435 86.08 -57.93 -13.18
CA LEU A 435 85.90 -56.55 -13.66
C LEU A 435 84.88 -56.48 -14.79
N ALA A 436 84.90 -57.41 -15.75
CA ALA A 436 83.92 -57.47 -16.83
C ALA A 436 82.50 -57.72 -16.29
N VAL A 437 82.34 -58.62 -15.31
CA VAL A 437 81.05 -58.85 -14.63
C VAL A 437 80.60 -57.61 -13.87
N GLN A 438 81.51 -56.88 -13.21
CA GLN A 438 81.17 -55.64 -12.51
C GLN A 438 80.72 -54.55 -13.50
N VAL A 439 81.46 -54.32 -14.59
CA VAL A 439 81.09 -53.34 -15.62
C VAL A 439 79.73 -53.65 -16.25
N GLN A 440 79.36 -54.93 -16.42
CA GLN A 440 78.02 -55.29 -16.89
C GLN A 440 76.93 -55.04 -15.84
N ARG A 441 77.19 -55.31 -14.55
CA ARG A 441 76.26 -54.95 -13.47
C ARG A 441 76.04 -53.44 -13.40
N ASP A 442 77.12 -52.66 -13.45
CA ASP A 442 77.07 -51.19 -13.41
C ASP A 442 76.27 -50.64 -14.61
N ARG A 443 76.40 -51.24 -15.80
CA ARG A 443 75.58 -50.91 -16.99
C ARG A 443 74.11 -51.27 -16.80
N ASP A 444 73.81 -52.49 -16.36
CA ASP A 444 72.45 -52.93 -16.09
C ASP A 444 71.75 -52.04 -15.05
N GLU A 445 72.47 -51.65 -13.99
CA GLU A 445 71.98 -50.74 -12.95
C GLU A 445 71.76 -49.33 -13.51
N PHE A 446 72.69 -48.80 -14.30
CA PHE A 446 72.53 -47.50 -14.97
C PHE A 446 71.33 -47.49 -15.94
N GLU A 447 71.12 -48.56 -16.71
CA GLU A 447 69.95 -48.70 -17.58
C GLU A 447 68.62 -48.86 -16.82
N ARG A 448 68.63 -49.49 -15.63
CA ARG A 448 67.46 -49.53 -14.74
C ARG A 448 67.15 -48.14 -14.19
N ILE A 449 68.17 -47.41 -13.75
CA ILE A 449 68.04 -46.02 -13.26
C ILE A 449 67.50 -45.11 -14.37
N LEU A 450 68.05 -45.19 -15.59
CA LEU A 450 67.54 -44.41 -16.74
C LEU A 450 66.09 -44.77 -17.11
N ARG A 451 65.70 -46.05 -17.05
CA ARG A 451 64.30 -46.46 -17.24
C ARG A 451 63.39 -45.89 -16.16
N ALA A 452 63.76 -46.02 -14.89
CA ALA A 452 63.00 -45.46 -13.77
C ALA A 452 62.87 -43.93 -13.86
N GLN A 453 63.94 -43.22 -14.25
CA GLN A 453 63.91 -41.76 -14.47
C GLN A 453 62.99 -41.38 -15.64
N ARG A 454 63.04 -42.10 -16.77
CA ARG A 454 62.13 -41.86 -17.91
C ARG A 454 60.67 -42.08 -17.53
N GLU A 455 60.36 -43.18 -16.82
CA GLU A 455 59.02 -43.43 -16.30
C GLU A 455 58.55 -42.36 -15.32
N GLN A 456 59.43 -41.87 -14.45
CA GLN A 456 59.12 -40.82 -13.49
C GLN A 456 58.80 -39.50 -14.21
N ILE A 457 59.63 -39.11 -15.20
CA ILE A 457 59.38 -37.93 -16.05
C ILE A 457 58.06 -38.06 -16.80
N GLU A 458 57.70 -39.24 -17.33
CA GLU A 458 56.39 -39.43 -17.96
C GLU A 458 55.22 -39.38 -16.97
N LYS A 459 55.38 -39.94 -15.76
CA LYS A 459 54.36 -39.87 -14.69
C LYS A 459 54.13 -38.42 -14.28
N GLU A 460 55.18 -37.66 -14.08
CA GLU A 460 55.13 -36.22 -13.76
C GLU A 460 54.50 -35.40 -14.89
N LYS A 461 54.86 -35.66 -16.17
CA LYS A 461 54.19 -35.03 -17.32
C LYS A 461 52.69 -35.32 -17.35
N ARG A 462 52.28 -36.60 -17.21
CA ARG A 462 50.86 -36.99 -17.16
C ARG A 462 50.11 -36.35 -15.97
N GLU A 463 50.78 -36.15 -14.84
CA GLU A 463 50.20 -35.42 -13.71
C GLU A 463 50.10 -33.92 -13.97
N GLN A 464 51.11 -33.30 -14.59
CA GLN A 464 51.08 -31.89 -14.97
C GLN A 464 49.98 -31.62 -16.01
N GLU A 465 49.82 -32.50 -17.01
CA GLU A 465 48.72 -32.45 -17.98
C GLU A 465 47.35 -32.56 -17.30
N LYS A 466 47.16 -33.49 -16.36
CA LYS A 466 45.93 -33.61 -15.57
C LYS A 466 45.65 -32.37 -14.72
N LYS A 467 46.68 -31.83 -14.05
CA LYS A 467 46.58 -30.59 -13.26
C LYS A 467 46.23 -29.40 -14.16
N ALA A 468 46.89 -29.25 -15.30
CA ALA A 468 46.61 -28.20 -16.29
C ALA A 468 45.19 -28.31 -16.87
N ALA A 469 44.74 -29.51 -17.24
CA ALA A 469 43.38 -29.76 -17.70
C ALA A 469 42.34 -29.42 -16.61
N GLY A 470 42.59 -29.79 -15.35
CA GLY A 470 41.75 -29.41 -14.22
C GLY A 470 41.69 -27.89 -14.00
N CYS A 471 42.83 -27.19 -14.08
CA CYS A 471 42.89 -25.73 -14.03
C CYS A 471 42.11 -25.07 -15.19
N LEU A 472 42.20 -25.61 -16.41
CA LEU A 472 41.44 -25.12 -17.56
C LEU A 472 39.94 -25.34 -17.40
N GLN A 473 39.51 -26.49 -16.90
CA GLN A 473 38.10 -26.77 -16.59
C GLN A 473 37.58 -25.81 -15.51
N HIS A 474 38.33 -25.63 -14.42
CA HIS A 474 37.97 -24.69 -13.36
C HIS A 474 37.90 -23.24 -13.86
N ALA A 475 38.86 -22.79 -14.67
CA ALA A 475 38.85 -21.46 -15.27
C ALA A 475 37.67 -21.25 -16.23
N ASN A 476 37.31 -22.26 -17.02
CA ASN A 476 36.14 -22.21 -17.90
C ASN A 476 34.82 -22.20 -17.12
N GLU A 477 34.73 -22.93 -16.02
CA GLU A 477 33.58 -22.92 -15.11
C GLU A 477 33.45 -21.56 -14.41
N LEU A 478 34.54 -20.96 -13.92
CA LEU A 478 34.53 -19.58 -13.39
C LEU A 478 34.06 -18.57 -14.45
N ARG A 479 34.54 -18.68 -15.70
CA ARG A 479 34.05 -17.85 -16.83
C ARG A 479 32.55 -18.05 -17.10
N ARG A 480 32.03 -19.27 -16.95
CA ARG A 480 30.58 -19.56 -17.06
C ARG A 480 29.81 -18.87 -15.93
N GLN A 481 30.24 -19.04 -14.69
CA GLN A 481 29.61 -18.41 -13.51
C GLN A 481 29.63 -16.89 -13.58
N VAL A 482 30.72 -16.27 -14.05
CA VAL A 482 30.79 -14.81 -14.28
C VAL A 482 29.75 -14.37 -15.31
N ARG A 483 29.63 -15.05 -16.45
CA ARG A 483 28.60 -14.73 -17.47
C ARG A 483 27.18 -14.90 -16.93
N GLU A 484 26.91 -15.96 -16.17
CA GLU A 484 25.59 -16.20 -15.57
C GLU A 484 25.25 -15.16 -14.51
N ASN A 485 26.20 -14.74 -13.67
CA ASN A 485 25.99 -13.66 -12.71
C ASN A 485 25.81 -12.30 -13.39
N GLN A 486 26.53 -12.03 -14.49
CA GLN A 486 26.30 -10.83 -15.31
C GLN A 486 24.90 -10.84 -15.94
N GLN A 487 24.45 -11.96 -16.51
CA GLN A 487 23.09 -12.11 -17.03
C GLN A 487 22.03 -11.93 -15.95
N LYS A 488 22.21 -12.52 -14.76
CA LYS A 488 21.32 -12.32 -13.60
C LYS A 488 21.30 -10.86 -13.15
N GLN A 489 22.44 -10.15 -13.12
CA GLN A 489 22.47 -8.72 -12.80
C GLN A 489 21.70 -7.88 -13.84
N VAL A 490 21.82 -8.20 -15.13
CA VAL A 490 21.05 -7.54 -16.19
C VAL A 490 19.55 -7.83 -16.05
N GLN A 491 19.17 -9.10 -15.82
CA GLN A 491 17.77 -9.48 -15.58
C GLN A 491 17.19 -8.81 -14.33
N ASN A 492 17.93 -8.76 -13.23
CA ASN A 492 17.50 -8.08 -12.01
C ASN A 492 17.32 -6.57 -12.25
N ARG A 493 18.24 -5.92 -12.98
CA ARG A 493 18.08 -4.50 -13.37
C ARG A 493 16.83 -4.30 -14.23
N LEU A 494 16.61 -5.15 -15.23
CA LEU A 494 15.41 -5.10 -16.08
C LEU A 494 14.13 -5.29 -15.25
N ALA A 495 14.11 -6.26 -14.33
CA ALA A 495 12.99 -6.48 -13.42
C ALA A 495 12.71 -5.24 -12.54
N THR A 496 13.73 -4.63 -11.94
CA THR A 496 13.56 -3.38 -11.16
C THR A 496 13.06 -2.21 -12.03
N PHE A 497 13.50 -2.11 -13.29
CA PHE A 497 12.97 -1.11 -14.23
C PHE A 497 11.52 -1.40 -14.65
N GLU A 498 11.15 -2.66 -14.85
CA GLU A 498 9.78 -3.09 -15.14
C GLU A 498 8.85 -2.88 -13.94
N GLU A 499 9.28 -3.18 -12.73
CA GLU A 499 8.59 -2.86 -11.47
C GLU A 499 8.41 -1.34 -11.33
N GLY A 500 9.47 -0.56 -11.51
CA GLY A 500 9.41 0.90 -11.50
C GLY A 500 8.48 1.47 -12.58
N ARG A 501 8.39 0.83 -13.75
CA ARG A 501 7.42 1.17 -14.80
C ARG A 501 5.99 0.81 -14.39
N ARG A 502 5.75 -0.39 -13.85
CA ARG A 502 4.42 -0.81 -13.36
C ARG A 502 3.93 0.10 -12.25
N LEU A 503 4.78 0.45 -11.28
CA LEU A 503 4.44 1.39 -10.21
C LEU A 503 4.10 2.77 -10.75
N LYS A 504 4.79 3.26 -11.80
CA LYS A 504 4.43 4.51 -12.49
C LYS A 504 3.09 4.41 -13.21
N GLU A 505 2.83 3.32 -13.94
CA GLU A 505 1.56 3.08 -14.63
C GLU A 505 0.39 2.90 -13.64
N GLU A 506 0.61 2.27 -12.48
CA GLU A 506 -0.38 2.14 -11.41
C GLU A 506 -0.65 3.47 -10.70
N ALA A 507 0.39 4.26 -10.42
CA ALA A 507 0.28 5.60 -9.86
C ALA A 507 -0.43 6.55 -10.83
N GLN A 508 -0.15 6.47 -12.14
CA GLN A 508 -0.86 7.22 -13.17
C GLN A 508 -2.33 6.82 -13.22
N LYS A 509 -2.65 5.52 -13.30
CA LYS A 509 -4.04 5.02 -13.25
C LYS A 509 -4.76 5.39 -11.95
N ARG A 510 -4.04 5.54 -10.82
CA ARG A 510 -4.61 6.05 -9.56
C ARG A 510 -4.94 7.55 -9.67
N ARG A 511 -4.03 8.36 -10.22
CA ARG A 511 -4.27 9.79 -10.47
C ARG A 511 -5.44 10.01 -11.42
N GLU A 512 -5.47 9.35 -12.57
CA GLU A 512 -6.57 9.41 -13.55
C GLU A 512 -7.93 9.07 -12.89
N ARG A 513 -8.01 7.97 -12.14
CA ARG A 513 -9.23 7.63 -11.37
C ARG A 513 -9.64 8.69 -10.35
N ILE A 514 -8.69 9.30 -9.65
CA ILE A 514 -8.98 10.35 -8.66
C ILE A 514 -9.42 11.64 -9.36
N GLU A 515 -8.78 12.03 -10.47
CA GLU A 515 -9.17 13.18 -11.28
C GLU A 515 -10.58 13.02 -11.87
N ASP A 516 -10.94 11.83 -12.35
CA ASP A 516 -12.28 11.55 -12.86
C ASP A 516 -13.34 11.61 -11.75
N ILE A 517 -13.05 11.10 -10.55
CA ILE A 517 -13.95 11.25 -9.39
C ILE A 517 -14.02 12.72 -8.93
N LYS A 518 -12.92 13.49 -8.98
CA LYS A 518 -12.94 14.94 -8.71
C LYS A 518 -13.87 15.67 -9.69
N LYS A 519 -13.78 15.38 -11.00
CA LYS A 519 -14.69 15.92 -12.03
C LYS A 519 -16.15 15.56 -11.73
N GLN A 520 -16.45 14.29 -11.46
CA GLN A 520 -17.79 13.84 -11.08
C GLN A 520 -18.32 14.55 -9.84
N LYS A 521 -17.48 14.74 -8.80
CA LYS A 521 -17.85 15.45 -7.56
C LYS A 521 -18.09 16.95 -7.77
N LEU A 522 -17.43 17.56 -8.75
CA LEU A 522 -17.66 18.95 -9.18
C LEU A 522 -18.93 19.06 -10.04
N GLU A 523 -19.22 18.08 -10.89
CA GLU A 523 -20.49 18.00 -11.64
C GLU A 523 -21.68 17.76 -10.70
N GLU A 524 -21.55 16.87 -9.71
CA GLU A 524 -22.51 16.72 -8.60
C GLU A 524 -22.72 18.06 -7.86
N LEU A 525 -21.65 18.84 -7.64
CA LEU A 525 -21.76 20.16 -6.99
C LEU A 525 -22.61 21.12 -7.82
N ARG A 526 -22.33 21.25 -9.13
CA ARG A 526 -23.13 22.06 -10.05
C ARG A 526 -24.59 21.56 -10.12
N ALA A 527 -24.80 20.25 -10.14
CA ALA A 527 -26.12 19.63 -10.15
C ALA A 527 -26.95 19.89 -8.88
N THR A 528 -26.34 20.24 -7.74
CA THR A 528 -27.09 20.69 -6.56
C THR A 528 -27.66 22.10 -6.65
N GLY A 529 -27.49 22.81 -7.78
CA GLY A 529 -28.07 24.15 -8.01
C GLY A 529 -27.34 25.27 -7.28
N LEU A 530 -26.08 25.04 -6.86
CA LEU A 530 -25.25 26.08 -6.25
C LEU A 530 -24.88 27.17 -7.27
N PRO A 531 -24.82 28.45 -6.85
CA PRO A 531 -24.37 29.51 -7.74
C PRO A 531 -22.96 29.27 -8.28
N GLU A 532 -22.80 29.39 -9.59
CA GLU A 532 -21.59 29.01 -10.34
C GLU A 532 -20.29 29.65 -9.82
N LYS A 533 -20.39 30.83 -9.19
CA LYS A 533 -19.28 31.48 -8.46
C LYS A 533 -18.57 30.53 -7.49
N TYR A 534 -19.32 29.75 -6.71
CA TYR A 534 -18.74 28.84 -5.72
C TYR A 534 -18.26 27.52 -6.35
N CYS A 535 -18.88 27.10 -7.45
CA CYS A 535 -18.41 25.96 -8.25
C CYS A 535 -17.03 26.24 -8.84
N ILE A 536 -16.86 27.39 -9.52
CA ILE A 536 -15.58 27.85 -10.05
C ILE A 536 -14.53 28.03 -8.94
N GLU A 537 -14.92 28.53 -7.77
CA GLU A 537 -14.00 28.64 -6.62
C GLU A 537 -13.56 27.26 -6.10
N ALA A 538 -14.49 26.30 -6.04
CA ALA A 538 -14.18 24.91 -5.67
C ALA A 538 -13.27 24.24 -6.70
N GLU A 539 -13.51 24.43 -8.00
CA GLU A 539 -12.66 23.93 -9.10
C GLU A 539 -11.24 24.49 -9.03
N ARG A 540 -11.09 25.81 -8.80
CA ARG A 540 -9.79 26.44 -8.62
C ARG A 540 -9.05 25.87 -7.41
N LYS A 541 -9.74 25.70 -6.27
CA LYS A 541 -9.15 25.09 -5.06
C LYS A 541 -8.80 23.60 -5.26
N ALA A 542 -9.56 22.86 -6.06
CA ALA A 542 -9.31 21.45 -6.36
C ALA A 542 -8.13 21.23 -7.32
N ASN A 543 -7.91 22.17 -8.25
CA ASN A 543 -6.80 22.14 -9.22
C ASN A 543 -5.49 22.69 -8.67
N ILE A 544 -5.51 23.38 -7.52
CA ILE A 544 -4.29 23.67 -6.76
C ILE A 544 -3.78 22.35 -6.20
N LEU A 545 -2.75 21.79 -6.84
CA LEU A 545 -2.01 20.66 -6.31
C LEU A 545 -1.60 20.97 -4.86
N PRO A 546 -1.80 20.05 -3.89
CA PRO A 546 -1.20 20.22 -2.58
C PRO A 546 0.30 20.39 -2.78
N PRO A 547 0.96 21.32 -2.06
CA PRO A 547 2.40 21.49 -2.18
C PRO A 547 3.03 20.13 -1.89
N THR A 548 3.70 19.56 -2.89
CA THR A 548 4.36 18.27 -2.73
C THR A 548 5.32 18.42 -1.58
N SER A 549 5.08 17.68 -0.49
CA SER A 549 6.02 17.56 0.62
C SER A 549 7.23 16.79 0.10
N VAL A 550 8.16 17.54 -0.49
CA VAL A 550 9.47 17.06 -0.91
C VAL A 550 10.26 16.80 0.37
N ASN A 551 10.13 15.58 0.87
CA ASN A 551 10.98 14.96 1.89
C ASN A 551 11.75 13.81 1.23
#